data_AF-A0A2H3AXX1-F1
#
_entry.id   AF-A0A2H3AXX1-F1
#
_cell.length_a   1.000
_cell.length_b   1.000
_cell.length_c   1.000
_cell.angle_alpha   90.00
_cell.angle_beta   90.00
_cell.angle_gamma   90.00
#
_symmetry.space_group_name_H-M   'P 1'
#
loop_
_entity.id
_entity.type
_entity.pdbx_description
1 polymer ?
#
loop_
_entity_poly.entity_id
_entity_poly.type
_entity_poly.pdbx_seq_one_letter_code
_entity_poly.pdbx_strand_id
1 'polypeptide(L)' 'FAASNGASIAQPYAWSRAGPSGPLLLQDFASIDLLAHFDRERIPEHVVHAKGAGAHGYFEVTHDMSNVTHLSLCPPT' A
#
# COMPACT_ATOMS: atom_id res chain seq x y z
N PHE A 1 -13.65 13.20 1.92
CA PHE A 1 -12.81 12.62 0.86
C PHE A 1 -12.01 13.74 0.22
N ALA A 2 -10.76 13.47 -0.14
CA ALA A 2 -9.88 14.44 -0.80
C ALA A 2 -9.19 13.74 -1.98
N ALA A 3 -8.86 14.51 -3.02
CA ALA A 3 -8.10 14.01 -4.16
C ALA A 3 -6.60 13.91 -3.80
N SER A 4 -5.79 13.30 -4.67
CA SER A 4 -4.33 13.17 -4.45
C SER A 4 -3.61 14.51 -4.22
N ASN A 5 -4.14 15.60 -4.75
CA ASN A 5 -3.65 16.97 -4.54
C ASN A 5 -4.14 17.63 -3.23
N GLY A 6 -4.89 16.92 -2.39
CA GLY A 6 -5.43 17.42 -1.12
C GLY A 6 -6.71 18.26 -1.24
N ALA A 7 -7.21 18.52 -2.45
CA ALA A 7 -8.48 19.24 -2.64
C ALA A 7 -9.67 18.41 -2.14
N SER A 8 -10.65 19.06 -1.52
CA SER A 8 -11.84 18.38 -1.00
C SER A 8 -12.76 17.90 -2.14
N ILE A 9 -13.35 16.72 -1.96
CA ILE A 9 -14.32 16.12 -2.90
C ILE A 9 -15.69 16.09 -2.22
N ALA A 10 -16.67 16.77 -2.81
CA ALA A 10 -18.03 16.86 -2.27
C ALA A 10 -18.81 15.54 -2.37
N GLN A 11 -18.67 14.80 -3.49
CA GLN A 11 -19.39 13.55 -3.74
C GLN A 11 -18.42 12.47 -4.27
N PRO A 12 -17.87 11.60 -3.40
CA PRO A 12 -16.79 10.67 -3.75
C PRO A 12 -17.24 9.47 -4.60
N TYR A 13 -18.53 9.13 -4.59
CA TYR A 13 -19.10 7.98 -5.30
C TYR A 13 -19.93 8.39 -6.52
N ALA A 14 -19.97 9.69 -6.84
CA ALA A 14 -20.68 10.22 -8.00
C ALA A 14 -19.67 10.62 -9.07
N TRP A 15 -20.08 10.51 -10.33
CA TRP A 15 -19.26 10.90 -11.47
C TRP A 15 -19.80 12.18 -12.10
N SER A 16 -18.91 13.07 -12.56
CA SER A 16 -19.33 14.28 -13.26
C SER A 16 -19.83 13.95 -14.66
N ARG A 17 -21.04 14.42 -14.99
CA ARG A 17 -21.74 14.15 -16.26
C ARG A 17 -22.33 15.41 -16.86
N ALA A 18 -22.48 15.43 -18.19
CA ALA A 18 -23.20 16.47 -18.91
C ALA A 18 -24.73 16.34 -18.72
N GLY A 19 -25.24 16.70 -17.54
CA GLY A 19 -26.64 16.52 -17.16
C GLY A 19 -26.97 15.13 -16.59
N PRO A 20 -28.23 14.88 -16.18
CA PRO A 20 -28.60 13.68 -15.43
C PRO A 20 -28.36 12.34 -16.14
N SER A 21 -28.44 12.32 -17.47
CA SER A 21 -28.25 11.12 -18.31
C SER A 21 -27.22 11.34 -19.42
N GLY A 22 -26.40 12.38 -19.30
CA GLY A 22 -25.36 12.67 -20.29
C GLY A 22 -24.08 11.86 -20.09
N PRO A 23 -23.13 11.97 -21.04
CA PRO A 23 -21.83 11.32 -20.96
C PRO A 23 -21.00 11.84 -19.78
N LEU A 24 -20.03 11.01 -19.36
CA LEU A 24 -19.02 11.38 -18.38
C LEU A 24 -18.10 12.48 -18.93
N LEU A 25 -17.68 13.39 -18.04
CA LEU A 25 -16.78 14.48 -18.40
C LEU A 25 -15.32 14.10 -18.13
N LEU A 26 -14.45 14.35 -19.11
CA LEU A 26 -13.00 14.13 -18.97
C LEU A 26 -12.35 15.10 -17.97
N GLN A 27 -13.00 16.21 -17.65
CA GLN A 27 -12.49 17.16 -16.65
C GLN A 27 -12.65 16.65 -15.20
N ASP A 28 -13.34 15.53 -15.00
CA ASP A 28 -13.53 14.93 -13.68
C ASP A 28 -12.22 14.32 -13.16
N PHE A 29 -11.40 15.18 -12.56
CA PHE A 29 -10.10 14.81 -12.02
C PHE A 29 -10.18 13.71 -10.98
N ALA A 30 -11.16 13.77 -10.06
CA ALA A 30 -11.27 12.81 -8.96
C ALA A 30 -11.55 11.39 -9.47
N SER A 31 -12.46 11.24 -10.45
CA SER A 31 -12.77 9.94 -11.04
C SER A 31 -11.59 9.35 -11.82
N ILE A 32 -10.87 10.20 -12.58
CA ILE A 32 -9.70 9.76 -13.36
C ILE A 32 -8.57 9.32 -12.44
N ASP A 33 -8.31 10.08 -11.38
CA ASP A 33 -7.25 9.78 -10.41
C ASP A 33 -7.48 8.43 -9.72
N LEU A 34 -8.73 8.15 -9.31
CA LEU A 34 -9.10 6.87 -8.71
C LEU A 34 -8.91 5.69 -9.67
N LEU A 35 -9.34 5.83 -10.93
CA LEU A 35 -9.15 4.78 -11.95
C LEU A 35 -7.66 4.56 -12.25
N ALA A 36 -6.89 5.64 -12.39
CA ALA A 36 -5.47 5.57 -12.69
C ALA A 36 -4.66 4.90 -11.57
N HIS A 37 -5.07 5.12 -10.31
CA HIS A 37 -4.52 4.44 -9.14
C HIS A 37 -4.88 2.95 -9.15
N PHE A 38 -6.16 2.61 -9.33
CA PHE A 38 -6.62 1.23 -9.37
C PHE A 38 -5.91 0.39 -10.45
N ASP A 39 -5.79 0.93 -11.67
CA ASP A 39 -5.11 0.26 -12.78
C ASP A 39 -3.62 -0.04 -12.49
N ARG A 40 -3.02 0.70 -11.55
CA ARG A 40 -1.60 0.58 -11.16
C ARG A 40 -1.38 0.02 -9.76
N GLU A 41 -2.40 -0.58 -9.14
CA GLU A 41 -2.24 -1.22 -7.83
C GLU A 41 -1.34 -2.45 -7.87
N ARG A 42 -1.27 -3.12 -9.02
CA ARG A 42 -0.45 -4.33 -9.16
C ARG A 42 1.01 -3.97 -9.40
N ILE A 43 1.85 -4.47 -8.50
CA ILE A 43 3.30 -4.61 -8.67
C ILE A 43 3.63 -6.08 -8.98
N PRO A 44 4.74 -6.37 -9.66
CA PRO A 44 5.14 -7.75 -9.93
C PRO A 44 5.32 -8.55 -8.62
N GLU A 45 4.85 -9.78 -8.62
CA GLU A 45 5.04 -10.73 -7.53
C GLU A 45 6.50 -11.23 -7.42
N HIS A 46 6.89 -11.70 -6.22
CA HIS A 46 8.17 -12.39 -6.05
C HIS A 46 8.22 -13.67 -6.89
N VAL A 47 9.35 -13.90 -7.59
CA VAL A 47 9.58 -15.06 -8.48
C VAL A 47 9.36 -16.40 -7.78
N VAL A 48 9.66 -16.48 -6.48
CA VAL A 48 9.37 -17.62 -5.61
C VAL A 48 8.77 -17.13 -4.30
N HIS A 49 7.98 -17.99 -3.62
CA HIS A 49 7.24 -17.62 -2.41
C HIS A 49 6.30 -16.40 -2.58
N ALA A 50 5.65 -16.30 -3.75
CA ALA A 50 4.73 -15.19 -4.07
C ALA A 50 3.58 -15.01 -3.07
N LYS A 51 3.20 -16.09 -2.37
CA LYS A 51 2.18 -16.06 -1.32
C LYS A 51 2.85 -16.12 0.05
N GLY A 52 2.68 -15.06 0.84
CA GLY A 52 3.15 -14.98 2.22
C GLY A 52 2.28 -14.02 3.03
N ALA A 53 2.39 -14.12 4.36
CA ALA A 53 1.83 -13.16 5.31
C ALA A 53 2.91 -12.86 6.36
N GLY A 54 2.91 -11.65 6.90
CA GLY A 54 3.90 -11.20 7.89
C GLY A 54 3.26 -10.79 9.21
N ALA A 55 4.01 -10.94 10.29
CA ALA A 55 3.70 -10.38 11.61
C ALA A 55 4.97 -9.73 12.18
N HIS A 56 4.79 -8.64 12.91
CA HIS A 56 5.90 -8.01 13.63
C HIS A 56 6.16 -8.72 14.96
N GLY A 57 7.41 -8.70 15.40
CA GLY A 57 7.85 -9.24 16.67
C GLY A 57 9.24 -8.73 17.02
N TYR A 58 9.76 -9.20 18.15
CA TYR A 58 11.14 -8.97 18.54
C TYR A 58 11.80 -10.32 18.85
N PHE A 59 13.10 -10.39 18.63
CA PHE A 59 13.90 -11.56 18.95
C PHE A 59 14.76 -11.23 20.15
N GLU A 60 14.69 -12.06 21.19
CA GLU A 60 15.47 -11.94 22.43
C GLU A 60 16.27 -13.22 22.66
N VAL A 61 17.57 -13.07 22.91
CA VAL A 61 18.47 -14.18 23.21
C VAL A 61 18.43 -14.44 24.71
N THR A 62 18.11 -15.68 25.09
CA THR A 62 18.00 -16.09 26.50
C THR A 62 19.23 -16.81 27.04
N HIS A 63 20.13 -17.28 26.16
CA HIS A 63 21.30 -18.07 26.51
C HIS A 63 22.52 -17.59 25.73
N ASP A 64 23.67 -17.54 26.38
CA ASP A 64 24.93 -17.20 25.73
C ASP A 64 25.35 -18.28 24.71
N MET A 65 25.63 -17.84 23.48
CA MET A 65 26.14 -18.67 22.39
C MET A 65 27.50 -18.17 21.88
N SER A 66 28.22 -17.40 22.68
CA SER A 66 29.55 -16.86 22.37
C SER A 66 30.58 -17.92 21.98
N ASN A 67 30.39 -19.19 22.37
CA ASN A 67 31.29 -20.29 22.02
C ASN A 67 31.07 -20.86 20.59
N VAL A 68 29.93 -20.57 19.95
CA VAL A 68 29.61 -21.05 18.59
C VAL A 68 29.76 -19.92 17.57
N THR A 69 29.26 -18.73 17.88
CA THR A 69 29.18 -17.62 16.91
C THR A 69 29.43 -16.27 17.57
N HIS A 70 30.23 -15.41 16.92
CA HIS A 70 30.46 -14.02 17.32
C HIS A 70 29.51 -13.02 16.62
N LEU A 71 28.27 -13.42 16.37
CA LEU A 71 27.29 -12.58 15.69
C LEU A 71 26.71 -11.54 16.65
N SER A 72 26.74 -10.25 16.27
CA SER A 72 26.25 -9.15 17.13
C SER A 72 24.75 -9.19 17.45
N LEU A 73 23.96 -9.93 16.67
CA LEU A 73 22.55 -10.21 16.97
C LEU A 73 22.37 -11.07 18.24
N CYS A 74 23.41 -11.83 18.60
CA CYS A 74 23.46 -12.67 19.78
C CYS A 74 24.57 -12.17 20.73
N PRO A 75 24.36 -11.04 21.43
CA PRO A 75 25.35 -10.53 22.36
C PRO A 75 25.50 -11.49 23.55
N PRO A 76 26.72 -11.61 24.12
CA PRO A 76 26.93 -12.37 25.34
C PRO A 76 26.20 -11.70 26.50
N THR A 77 25.47 -12.50 27.28
CA THR A 77 24.83 -12.09 28.55
C THR A 77 25.85 -12.02 29.68
#